data_AF-A0A6P0ZX16-F1
#
_entry.id   AF-A0A6P0ZX16-F1
#
_cell.length_a   1.000
_cell.length_b   1.000
_cell.length_c   1.000
_cell.angle_alpha   90.00
_cell.angle_beta   90.00
_cell.angle_gamma   90.00
#
_symmetry.space_group_name_H-M   'P 1'
#
loop_
_entity.id
_entity.type
_entity.pdbx_description
1 polymer ?
#
loop_
_entity_poly.entity_id
_entity_poly.type
_entity_poly.pdbx_seq_one_letter_code
_entity_poly.pdbx_strand_id
1 'polypeptide(L)'
;MSTIKISDPNLDRFYTQNYNFDILKFNLRYQAALSQLNWQDLEQPSILDLLKKYQRLLRLLLFPSWEGLGVGWFVVDWLGVG
;
A
#
# COMPACT_ATOMS: atom_id res chain seq x y z
N MET A 1 2.75 -8.62 14.17
CA MET A 1 2.32 -8.11 12.85
C MET A 1 1.17 -7.15 13.10
N SER A 2 1.39 -5.84 13.02
CA SER A 2 0.41 -4.83 13.46
C SER A 2 -0.50 -4.44 12.30
N THR A 3 -1.71 -4.99 12.26
CA THR A 3 -2.73 -4.61 11.30
C THR A 3 -3.34 -3.27 11.74
N ILE A 4 -3.05 -2.20 10.99
CA ILE A 4 -3.73 -0.91 11.16
C ILE A 4 -5.19 -1.15 10.72
N LYS A 5 -6.10 -1.31 11.68
CA LYS A 5 -7.54 -1.40 11.41
C LYS A 5 -8.11 0.00 11.17
N ILE A 6 -8.21 0.37 9.90
CA ILE A 6 -8.99 1.54 9.50
C ILE A 6 -10.45 1.20 9.71
N SER A 7 -11.14 1.94 10.59
CA SER A 7 -12.54 1.69 10.97
C SER A 7 -13.53 2.18 9.90
N ASP A 8 -13.38 1.70 8.67
CA ASP A 8 -14.30 1.97 7.57
C ASP A 8 -14.87 0.62 7.10
N PRO A 9 -16.20 0.40 7.18
CA PRO A 9 -16.82 -0.89 6.87
C PRO A 9 -16.74 -1.28 5.40
N ASN A 10 -16.47 -0.32 4.50
CA ASN A 10 -16.26 -0.60 3.09
C ASN A 10 -14.80 -1.01 2.85
N LEU A 11 -13.85 -0.39 3.57
CA LEU A 11 -12.44 -0.77 3.55
C LEU A 11 -12.22 -2.16 4.18
N ASP A 12 -12.89 -2.47 5.28
CA ASP A 12 -12.82 -3.78 5.93
C ASP A 12 -13.34 -4.90 5.01
N ARG A 13 -14.47 -4.65 4.32
CA ARG A 13 -14.98 -5.54 3.27
C ARG A 13 -14.01 -5.67 2.10
N PHE A 14 -13.41 -4.57 1.65
CA PHE A 14 -12.39 -4.59 0.60
C PHE A 14 -11.20 -5.48 0.98
N TYR A 15 -10.65 -5.33 2.18
CA TYR A 15 -9.53 -6.17 2.66
C TYR A 15 -9.93 -7.64 2.83
N THR A 16 -11.18 -7.91 3.21
CA THR A 16 -11.72 -9.28 3.30
C THR A 16 -11.83 -9.93 1.91
N GLN A 17 -12.27 -9.18 0.91
CA GLN A 17 -12.38 -9.68 -0.47
C GLN A 17 -11.02 -9.81 -1.17
N ASN A 18 -10.04 -8.99 -0.78
CA ASN A 18 -8.72 -8.91 -1.39
C ASN A 18 -7.63 -9.29 -0.38
N TYR A 19 -7.66 -10.53 0.12
CA TYR A 19 -6.79 -10.99 1.21
C TYR A 19 -5.27 -10.87 0.92
N ASN A 20 -4.85 -10.91 -0.35
CA ASN A 20 -3.46 -10.73 -0.77
C ASN A 20 -3.08 -9.27 -1.06
N PHE A 21 -3.99 -8.32 -0.87
CA PHE A 21 -3.76 -6.92 -1.19
C PHE A 21 -2.78 -6.28 -0.20
N ASP A 22 -1.62 -5.89 -0.70
CA ASP A 22 -0.62 -5.12 0.04
C ASP A 22 -0.61 -3.67 -0.46
N ILE A 23 -1.16 -2.76 0.35
CA ILE A 23 -1.28 -1.34 0.02
C ILE A 23 0.07 -0.67 -0.26
N LEU A 24 1.18 -1.17 0.27
CA LEU A 24 2.50 -0.57 0.06
C LEU A 24 3.09 -0.95 -1.29
N LYS A 25 2.90 -2.21 -1.71
CA LYS A 25 3.44 -2.78 -2.95
C LYS A 25 2.53 -2.56 -4.16
N PHE A 26 1.22 -2.41 -3.92
CA PHE A 26 0.24 -2.34 -4.99
C PHE A 26 0.24 -0.98 -5.71
N ASN A 27 0.19 -1.01 -7.05
CA ASN A 27 0.16 0.19 -7.87
C ASN A 27 -1.27 0.70 -8.09
N LEU A 28 -1.74 1.57 -7.19
CA LEU A 28 -3.07 2.19 -7.25
C LEU A 28 -3.27 3.21 -8.39
N ARG A 29 -2.22 3.50 -9.18
CA ARG A 29 -2.30 4.42 -10.33
C ARG A 29 -2.47 3.70 -11.66
N TYR A 30 -2.27 2.38 -11.68
CA TYR A 30 -2.32 1.61 -12.92
C TYR A 30 -3.67 0.91 -13.08
N GLN A 31 -4.43 1.32 -14.09
CA GLN A 31 -5.81 0.84 -14.29
C GLN A 31 -5.89 -0.68 -14.44
N ALA A 32 -4.94 -1.30 -15.15
CA ALA A 32 -4.95 -2.74 -15.34
C ALA A 32 -4.70 -3.52 -14.03
N ALA A 33 -3.95 -2.95 -13.08
CA ALA A 33 -3.81 -3.55 -11.75
C ALA A 33 -5.13 -3.45 -10.98
N LEU A 34 -5.83 -2.32 -11.06
CA LEU A 34 -7.12 -2.12 -10.39
C LEU A 34 -8.19 -3.12 -10.85
N SER A 35 -8.15 -3.54 -12.12
CA SER A 35 -9.06 -4.56 -12.66
C SER A 35 -8.83 -5.97 -12.08
N GLN A 36 -7.70 -6.23 -11.42
CA GLN A 36 -7.42 -7.51 -10.76
C GLN A 36 -7.99 -7.59 -9.35
N LEU A 37 -8.49 -6.48 -8.81
CA LEU A 37 -9.07 -6.41 -7.48
C LEU A 37 -10.57 -6.73 -7.53
N ASN A 38 -11.06 -7.31 -6.45
CA ASN A 38 -12.48 -7.52 -6.25
C ASN A 38 -13.11 -6.24 -5.66
N TRP A 39 -14.16 -5.76 -6.32
CA TRP A 39 -14.91 -4.54 -5.98
C TRP A 39 -16.38 -4.84 -5.70
N GLN A 40 -16.74 -6.11 -5.49
CA GLN A 40 -18.12 -6.53 -5.35
C GLN A 40 -18.80 -5.80 -4.17
N ASP A 41 -19.92 -5.14 -4.45
CA ASP A 41 -20.67 -4.32 -3.49
C ASP A 41 -19.86 -3.17 -2.85
N LEU A 42 -18.83 -2.67 -3.55
CA LEU A 42 -17.99 -1.56 -3.13
C LEU A 42 -18.02 -0.42 -4.15
N GLU A 43 -18.10 0.81 -3.65
CA GLU A 43 -17.95 2.01 -4.46
C GLU A 43 -16.46 2.24 -4.78
N GLN A 44 -16.00 1.65 -5.89
CA GLN A 44 -14.62 1.72 -6.36
C GLN A 44 -13.98 3.13 -6.29
N PRO A 45 -14.59 4.23 -6.80
CA PRO A 45 -13.94 5.54 -6.79
C PRO A 45 -13.66 6.05 -5.37
N SER A 46 -14.60 5.85 -4.44
CA SER A 46 -14.49 6.29 -3.04
C SER A 46 -13.40 5.52 -2.29
N ILE A 47 -13.38 4.18 -2.44
CA ILE A 47 -12.36 3.34 -1.83
C ILE A 47 -10.98 3.61 -2.42
N LEU A 48 -10.90 3.77 -3.75
CA LEU A 48 -9.62 4.03 -4.42
C LEU A 48 -8.98 5.35 -3.95
N ASP A 49 -9.77 6.39 -3.74
CA ASP A 49 -9.27 7.67 -3.20
C ASP A 49 -8.72 7.50 -1.77
N LEU A 50 -9.45 6.77 -0.92
CA LEU A 50 -9.00 6.43 0.43
C LEU A 50 -7.70 5.62 0.41
N LEU A 51 -7.62 4.56 -0.39
CA LEU A 51 -6.42 3.74 -0.53
C LEU A 51 -5.21 4.56 -0.99
N LYS A 52 -5.39 5.49 -1.94
CA LYS A 52 -4.32 6.40 -2.39
C LYS A 52 -3.85 7.33 -1.26
N LYS A 53 -4.78 7.90 -0.49
CA LYS A 53 -4.47 8.74 0.67
C LYS A 53 -3.70 7.95 1.73
N TYR A 54 -4.18 6.76 2.08
CA TYR A 54 -3.51 5.89 3.04
C TYR A 54 -2.13 5.44 2.55
N GLN A 55 -1.99 5.04 1.28
CA GLN A 55 -0.69 4.67 0.71
C GLN A 55 0.30 5.85 0.80
N ARG A 56 -0.15 7.09 0.53
CA ARG A 56 0.69 8.29 0.65
C ARG A 56 1.10 8.54 2.11
N LEU A 57 0.16 8.46 3.05
CA LEU A 57 0.45 8.65 4.48
C LEU A 57 1.42 7.59 5.00
N LEU A 58 1.18 6.31 4.68
CA LEU A 58 2.05 5.21 5.08
C LEU A 58 3.46 5.38 4.51
N ARG A 59 3.60 5.83 3.27
CA ARG A 59 4.92 6.12 2.69
C ARG A 59 5.63 7.26 3.44
N LEU A 60 4.92 8.32 3.81
CA LEU A 60 5.50 9.43 4.59
C LEU A 60 5.91 9.00 6.00
N LEU A 61 5.17 8.07 6.61
CA LEU A 61 5.45 7.58 7.96
C LEU A 61 6.55 6.50 7.98
N LEU A 62 6.58 5.59 7.00
CA LEU A 62 7.57 4.51 6.89
C LEU A 62 8.88 4.96 6.26
N PHE A 63 8.81 5.94 5.37
CA PHE A 63 9.94 6.62 4.78
C PHE A 63 9.83 8.10 5.15
N PRO A 64 10.02 8.47 6.44
CA PRO A 64 10.26 9.87 6.75
C PRO A 64 11.43 10.28 5.87
N SER A 65 11.22 11.29 5.02
CA SER A 65 12.25 11.78 4.12
C SER A 65 13.53 12.01 4.94
N TRP A 66 14.55 11.17 4.72
CA TRP A 66 15.89 11.34 5.27
C TRP A 66 16.65 12.46 4.52
N GLU A 67 15.95 13.39 3.86
CA GLU A 67 16.56 14.56 3.22
C GLU A 67 17.12 15.58 4.23
N GLY A 68 17.10 15.27 5.53
CA GLY A 68 17.85 15.97 6.57
C GLY A 68 19.13 15.26 7.06
N LEU A 69 19.35 14.00 6.71
CA LEU A 69 20.53 13.24 7.15
C LEU A 69 21.00 12.36 5.99
N GLY A 70 21.97 12.87 5.23
CA GLY A 70 22.52 12.24 4.03
C GLY A 70 23.07 10.84 4.28
N VAL A 71 22.22 9.84 4.13
CA VAL A 71 22.63 8.44 4.02
C VAL A 71 21.81 7.82 2.90
N GLY A 72 22.40 7.83 1.70
CA GLY A 72 21.90 7.09 0.56
C GLY A 72 21.78 5.60 0.90
N TRP A 73 20.68 5.01 0.45
CA TRP A 73 20.41 3.59 0.54
C TRP A 73 21.50 2.84 -0.24
N PHE A 74 22.51 2.33 0.46
CA PHE A 74 23.37 1.31 -0.10
C PHE A 74 22.51 0.08 -0.37
N VAL A 75 22.46 -0.29 -1.63
CA VAL A 75 22.07 -1.62 -2.10
C VAL A 75 22.93 -2.64 -1.35
N VAL A 76 22.34 -3.35 -0.39
CA VAL A 76 22.94 -4.55 0.18
C VAL A 76 22.15 -5.74 -0.35
N ASP A 77 22.44 -6.11 -1.59
CA ASP A 77 22.29 -7.48 -2.07
C ASP A 77 23.40 -7.75 -3.11
N TRP A 78 24.63 -7.68 -2.61
CA TRP A 78 25.80 -8.26 -3.25
C TRP A 78 26.60 -8.91 -2.13
N LEU A 79 26.49 -10.24 -2.02
CA LEU A 79 27.43 -11.22 -1.42
C LEU A 79 26.65 -12.47 -0.94
N GLY A 80 26.08 -13.21 -1.90
CA GLY A 80 25.83 -14.64 -1.74
C GLY A 80 27.07 -15.41 -2.17
N VAL A 81 28.05 -15.52 -1.28
CA VAL A 81 29.11 -16.53 -1.36
C VAL A 81 28.57 -17.80 -0.74
N GLY A 82 28.47 -18.86 -1.53
CA GLY A 82 28.25 -20.25 -1.13
C GLY A 82 29.05 -21.14 -2.05
#